data_AF-A0AAN7VY69-F1
#
_entry.id   AF-A0AAN7VY69-F1
#
_cell.length_a   1.000
_cell.length_b   1.000
_cell.length_c   1.000
_cell.angle_alpha   90.00
_cell.angle_beta   90.00
_cell.angle_gamma   90.00
#
_symmetry.space_group_name_H-M   'P 1'
#
loop_
_entity.id
_entity.type
_entity.pdbx_description
1 polymer ?
#
loop_
_entity_poly.entity_id
_entity_poly.type
_entity_poly.pdbx_seq_one_letter_code
_entity_poly.pdbx_strand_id
1 'polypeptide(L)'
;MPTTLANPSQATKDGILLPLLDAHLNGSLGKDVFDFATTLFNADAVAEMEMEGKEERREAFPANGAGEVMVCRSLMRAYVALRKLGEGTNAEELRAIADKYYSKGTVDDELTSVIMGR
;
A
#
# COMPACT_ATOMS: atom_id res chain seq x y z
N MET A 1 -1.39 10.35 -12.85
CA MET A 1 -0.85 9.00 -13.09
C MET A 1 0.44 8.87 -12.31
N PRO A 2 0.68 7.73 -11.67
CA PRO A 2 1.79 7.60 -10.74
C PRO A 2 3.10 7.66 -11.52
N THR A 3 4.15 8.17 -10.89
CA THR A 3 5.48 8.31 -11.47
C THR A 3 6.45 7.39 -10.75
N THR A 4 7.31 6.72 -11.51
CA THR A 4 8.31 5.77 -10.99
C THR A 4 9.29 6.44 -10.03
N LEU A 5 9.60 5.76 -8.91
CA LEU A 5 10.62 6.21 -7.97
C LEU A 5 12.02 5.98 -8.56
N ALA A 6 12.86 7.00 -8.47
CA ALA A 6 14.26 6.87 -8.87
C ALA A 6 15.05 6.06 -7.82
N ASN A 7 15.56 4.89 -8.22
CA ASN A 7 16.43 4.02 -7.40
C ASN A 7 15.95 3.83 -5.94
N PRO A 8 14.77 3.23 -5.72
CA PRO A 8 14.23 3.06 -4.38
C PRO A 8 15.15 2.20 -3.50
N SER A 9 15.50 2.73 -2.32
CA SER A 9 16.28 2.00 -1.32
C SER A 9 15.51 0.80 -0.75
N GLN A 10 16.18 -0.12 -0.06
CA GLN A 10 15.49 -1.22 0.62
C GLN A 10 14.47 -0.69 1.66
N ALA A 11 14.83 0.34 2.41
CA ALA A 11 13.90 0.99 3.35
C ALA A 11 12.66 1.58 2.65
N THR A 12 12.80 2.05 1.41
CA THR A 12 11.69 2.53 0.57
C THR A 12 10.79 1.37 0.15
N LYS A 13 11.37 0.22 -0.23
CA LYS A 13 10.63 -0.99 -0.57
C LYS A 13 9.85 -1.50 0.66
N ASP A 14 10.49 -1.57 1.83
CA ASP A 14 9.86 -2.03 3.07
C ASP A 14 8.76 -1.08 3.56
N GLY A 15 8.95 0.23 3.37
CA GLY A 15 7.99 1.26 3.81
C GLY A 15 6.80 1.49 2.88
N ILE A 16 6.89 1.08 1.62
CA ILE A 16 5.89 1.40 0.58
C ILE A 16 5.47 0.17 -0.20
N LEU A 17 6.41 -0.51 -0.87
CA LEU A 17 6.10 -1.67 -1.72
C LEU A 17 5.51 -2.82 -0.89
N LEU A 18 6.08 -3.09 0.27
CA LEU A 18 5.62 -4.15 1.16
C LEU A 18 4.14 -3.92 1.60
N PRO A 19 3.75 -2.77 2.17
CA PRO A 19 2.34 -2.48 2.46
C PRO A 19 1.39 -2.52 1.25
N LEU A 20 1.86 -2.11 0.06
CA LEU A 20 1.04 -2.18 -1.16
C LEU A 20 0.76 -3.64 -1.56
N LEU A 21 1.77 -4.51 -1.47
CA LEU A 21 1.60 -5.95 -1.72
C LEU A 21 0.72 -6.60 -0.67
N ASP A 22 0.84 -6.22 0.61
CA ASP A 22 -0.07 -6.70 1.65
C ASP A 22 -1.51 -6.33 1.34
N ALA A 23 -1.74 -5.09 0.91
CA ALA A 23 -3.06 -4.61 0.50
C ALA A 23 -3.58 -5.32 -0.76
N HIS A 24 -2.71 -5.63 -1.72
CA HIS A 24 -3.04 -6.37 -2.93
C HIS A 24 -3.46 -7.82 -2.63
N LEU A 25 -2.70 -8.52 -1.80
CA LEU A 25 -2.90 -9.95 -1.53
C LEU A 25 -4.08 -10.22 -0.60
N ASN A 26 -4.42 -9.26 0.28
CA ASN A 26 -5.40 -9.46 1.36
C ASN A 26 -6.69 -8.64 1.22
N GLY A 27 -6.81 -7.80 0.19
CA GLY A 27 -7.97 -6.95 -0.03
C GLY A 27 -8.63 -7.16 -1.40
N SER A 28 -9.90 -6.76 -1.52
CA SER A 28 -10.64 -6.69 -2.79
C SER A 28 -10.12 -5.62 -3.76
N LEU A 29 -9.03 -4.93 -3.41
CA LEU A 29 -8.42 -3.81 -4.13
C LEU A 29 -7.50 -4.24 -5.28
N GLY A 30 -7.33 -5.56 -5.45
CA GLY A 30 -6.15 -6.19 -6.02
C GLY A 30 -5.57 -5.53 -7.27
N LYS A 31 -6.37 -5.16 -8.27
CA LYS A 31 -5.81 -4.66 -9.53
C LYS A 31 -5.29 -3.22 -9.43
N ASP A 32 -6.04 -2.29 -8.84
CA ASP A 32 -5.66 -0.87 -8.79
C ASP A 32 -4.37 -0.65 -7.98
N VAL A 33 -4.24 -1.35 -6.85
CA VAL A 33 -3.05 -1.26 -5.98
C VAL A 33 -1.83 -1.91 -6.62
N PHE A 34 -2.01 -3.04 -7.32
CA PHE A 34 -0.94 -3.72 -8.03
C PHE A 34 -0.42 -2.87 -9.19
N ASP A 35 -1.32 -2.32 -10.03
CA ASP A 35 -0.96 -1.45 -11.15
C ASP A 35 -0.21 -0.20 -10.66
N PHE A 36 -0.64 0.38 -9.53
CA PHE A 36 0.06 1.49 -8.88
C PHE A 36 1.48 1.07 -8.45
N ALA A 37 1.63 -0.06 -7.75
CA ALA A 37 2.92 -0.57 -7.33
C ALA A 37 3.86 -0.84 -8.50
N THR A 38 3.35 -1.45 -9.58
CA THR A 38 4.11 -1.72 -10.81
C THR A 38 4.61 -0.44 -11.47
N THR A 39 3.79 0.60 -11.51
CA THR A 39 4.20 1.90 -12.07
C THR A 39 5.25 2.58 -11.19
N LEU A 40 5.11 2.44 -9.87
CA LEU A 40 5.95 3.11 -8.87
C LEU A 40 7.34 2.45 -8.73
N PHE A 41 7.43 1.11 -8.80
CA PHE A 41 8.66 0.34 -8.54
C PHE A 41 9.21 -0.46 -9.74
N ASN A 42 8.54 -0.40 -10.89
CA ASN A 42 8.71 -1.28 -12.06
C ASN A 42 8.20 -2.72 -11.83
N ALA A 43 7.78 -3.38 -12.92
CA ALA A 43 7.16 -4.70 -12.88
C ALA A 43 8.04 -5.78 -12.27
N ASP A 44 9.34 -5.79 -12.60
CA ASP A 44 10.27 -6.83 -12.14
C ASP A 44 10.42 -6.83 -10.61
N ALA A 45 10.57 -5.65 -10.00
CA ALA A 45 10.72 -5.51 -8.55
C ALA A 45 9.44 -5.88 -7.78
N VAL A 46 8.27 -5.62 -8.38
CA VAL A 46 6.98 -6.01 -7.81
C VAL A 46 6.78 -7.52 -7.90
N ALA A 47 7.12 -8.14 -9.04
CA ALA A 47 6.98 -9.57 -9.24
C ALA A 47 7.90 -10.39 -8.32
N GLU A 48 9.15 -9.94 -8.13
CA GLU A 48 10.10 -10.55 -7.20
C GLU A 48 9.54 -10.58 -5.76
N MET A 49 9.16 -9.42 -5.24
CA MET A 49 8.60 -9.28 -3.88
C MET A 49 7.24 -9.98 -3.71
N GLU A 50 6.43 -10.06 -4.77
CA GLU A 50 5.16 -10.78 -4.75
C GLU A 50 5.38 -12.30 -4.65
N MET A 51 6.38 -12.86 -5.37
CA MET A 51 6.74 -14.27 -5.26
C MET A 51 7.30 -14.60 -3.87
N GLU A 52 8.18 -13.76 -3.34
CA GLU A 52 8.75 -13.94 -2.00
C GLU A 52 7.69 -13.81 -0.89
N GLY A 53 6.71 -12.92 -1.05
CA GLY A 53 5.70 -12.62 -0.03
C GLY A 53 4.43 -13.48 -0.07
N LYS A 54 4.13 -14.17 -1.19
CA LYS A 54 2.84 -14.85 -1.40
C LYS A 54 2.58 -16.03 -0.47
N GLU A 55 3.61 -16.81 -0.14
CA GLU A 55 3.44 -18.01 0.70
C GLU A 55 3.26 -17.64 2.19
N GLU A 56 4.03 -16.69 2.71
CA GLU A 56 3.97 -16.33 4.13
C GLU A 56 2.78 -15.41 4.48
N ARG A 57 2.31 -14.56 3.55
CA ARG A 57 1.34 -13.49 3.88
C ARG A 57 -0.12 -13.90 3.78
N ARG A 58 -0.44 -14.94 2.98
CA ARG A 58 -1.81 -15.48 2.89
C ARG A 58 -2.30 -16.10 4.19
N GLU A 59 -1.39 -16.58 5.04
CA GLU A 59 -1.73 -17.20 6.32
C GLU A 59 -1.95 -16.19 7.47
N ALA A 60 -1.51 -14.93 7.29
CA ALA A 60 -1.44 -13.95 8.37
C ALA A 60 -2.71 -13.08 8.57
N PHE A 61 -3.65 -13.06 7.62
CA PHE A 61 -4.82 -12.18 7.69
C PHE A 61 -6.10 -12.94 8.12
N PRO A 62 -6.76 -12.53 9.24
CA PRO A 62 -8.00 -13.15 9.69
C PRO A 62 -9.15 -12.89 8.72
N ALA A 63 -9.90 -13.95 8.38
CA ALA A 63 -10.97 -13.97 7.38
C ALA A 63 -12.25 -13.17 7.75
N ASN A 64 -12.22 -12.35 8.81
CA ASN A 64 -13.41 -11.79 9.45
C ASN A 64 -13.27 -10.27 9.59
N GLY A 65 -13.58 -9.51 8.53
CA GLY A 65 -13.83 -8.04 8.51
C GLY A 65 -12.66 -7.12 8.90
N ALA A 66 -11.80 -7.55 9.83
CA ALA A 66 -10.55 -6.91 10.24
C ALA A 66 -9.54 -6.82 9.09
N GLY A 67 -9.68 -7.68 8.07
CA GLY A 67 -8.90 -7.60 6.83
C GLY A 67 -9.05 -6.26 6.12
N GLU A 68 -10.26 -5.71 6.02
CA GLU A 68 -10.51 -4.45 5.31
C GLU A 68 -9.85 -3.25 6.03
N VAL A 69 -9.97 -3.19 7.35
CA VAL A 69 -9.34 -2.13 8.16
C VAL A 69 -7.82 -2.21 8.08
N MET A 70 -7.25 -3.40 8.16
CA MET A 70 -5.80 -3.58 8.03
C MET A 70 -5.29 -3.26 6.63
N VAL A 71 -6.05 -3.59 5.58
CA VAL A 71 -5.70 -3.23 4.20
C VAL A 71 -5.71 -1.71 4.03
N CYS A 72 -6.74 -1.01 4.52
CA CYS A 72 -6.77 0.45 4.50
C CYS A 72 -5.58 1.05 5.26
N ARG A 73 -5.24 0.50 6.44
CA ARG A 73 -4.06 0.91 7.22
C ARG A 73 -2.75 0.75 6.44
N SER A 74 -2.58 -0.37 5.74
CA SER A 74 -1.39 -0.62 4.91
C SER A 74 -1.26 0.41 3.78
N LEU A 75 -2.36 0.76 3.12
CA LEU A 75 -2.36 1.86 2.15
C LEU A 75 -1.97 3.20 2.78
N MET A 76 -2.46 3.49 3.99
CA MET A 76 -2.12 4.73 4.69
C MET A 76 -0.66 4.77 5.16
N ARG A 77 -0.05 3.63 5.49
CA ARG A 77 1.40 3.54 5.75
C ARG A 77 2.22 3.90 4.52
N ALA A 78 1.88 3.31 3.37
CA ALA A 78 2.51 3.63 2.09
C ALA A 78 2.29 5.11 1.70
N TYR A 79 1.09 5.66 1.93
CA TYR A 79 0.79 7.08 1.74
C TYR A 79 1.73 7.97 2.55
N VAL A 80 1.83 7.73 3.87
CA VAL A 80 2.69 8.52 4.76
C VAL A 80 4.16 8.40 4.37
N ALA A 81 4.61 7.21 3.97
CA ALA A 81 5.98 7.01 3.50
C ALA A 81 6.27 7.77 2.20
N LEU A 82 5.35 7.77 1.22
CA LEU A 82 5.47 8.60 0.01
C LEU A 82 5.55 10.10 0.35
N ARG A 83 4.69 10.59 1.26
CA ARG A 83 4.74 11.98 1.71
C ARG A 83 6.09 12.35 2.34
N LYS A 84 6.68 11.45 3.14
CA LYS A 84 8.00 11.65 3.77
C LYS A 84 9.14 11.72 2.75
N LEU A 85 9.00 11.05 1.61
CA LEU A 85 9.97 11.10 0.51
C LEU A 85 9.81 12.33 -0.40
N GLY A 86 8.79 13.18 -0.16
CA GLY A 86 8.47 14.30 -1.05
C GLY A 86 7.64 13.90 -2.27
N GLU A 87 7.19 12.65 -2.34
CA GLU A 87 6.43 12.06 -3.45
C GLU A 87 4.93 12.40 -3.33
N GLY A 88 4.61 13.70 -3.27
CA GLY A 88 3.27 14.20 -3.01
C GLY A 88 2.23 13.75 -4.03
N THR A 89 2.55 13.79 -5.31
CA THR A 89 1.64 13.34 -6.39
C THR A 89 1.32 11.86 -6.26
N ASN A 90 2.33 11.01 -6.08
CA ASN A 90 2.16 9.57 -5.88
C ASN A 90 1.34 9.27 -4.63
N ALA A 91 1.53 10.03 -3.55
CA ALA A 91 0.74 9.89 -2.33
C ALA A 91 -0.74 10.21 -2.58
N GLU A 92 -1.06 11.34 -3.23
CA GLU A 92 -2.47 11.69 -3.51
C GLU A 92 -3.15 10.68 -4.44
N GLU A 93 -2.41 10.09 -5.38
CA GLU A 93 -2.95 9.02 -6.22
C GLU A 93 -3.24 7.74 -5.45
N LEU A 94 -2.36 7.36 -4.51
CA LEU A 94 -2.61 6.25 -3.62
C LEU A 94 -3.82 6.50 -2.71
N ARG A 95 -3.99 7.74 -2.24
CA ARG A 95 -5.17 8.15 -1.46
C ARG A 95 -6.44 8.07 -2.31
N ALA A 96 -6.40 8.52 -3.55
CA ALA A 96 -7.52 8.41 -4.48
C ALA A 96 -7.90 6.95 -4.75
N ILE A 97 -6.94 6.02 -4.78
CA ILE A 97 -7.24 4.58 -4.83
C ILE A 97 -7.99 4.18 -3.57
N ALA A 98 -7.49 4.50 -2.36
CA ALA A 98 -8.17 4.16 -1.11
C ALA A 98 -9.61 4.69 -1.04
N ASP A 99 -9.84 5.94 -1.45
CA ASP A 99 -11.15 6.60 -1.43
C ASP A 99 -12.19 5.94 -2.36
N LYS A 100 -11.79 5.14 -3.36
CA LYS A 100 -12.72 4.37 -4.19
C LYS A 100 -13.34 3.19 -3.46
N TYR A 101 -12.64 2.65 -2.46
CA TYR A 101 -12.98 1.38 -1.83
C TYR A 101 -13.37 1.52 -0.36
N TYR A 102 -12.95 2.60 0.29
CA TYR A 102 -13.24 2.88 1.69
C TYR A 102 -14.03 4.16 1.84
N SER A 103 -14.84 4.23 2.90
CA SER A 103 -15.47 5.50 3.27
C SER A 103 -14.41 6.52 3.68
N LYS A 104 -14.67 7.80 3.44
CA LYS A 104 -13.78 8.88 3.87
C LYS A 104 -13.43 8.80 5.37
N GLY A 105 -14.41 8.47 6.21
CA GLY A 105 -14.19 8.30 7.65
C GLY A 105 -13.16 7.20 7.96
N THR A 106 -13.27 6.06 7.29
CA THR A 106 -12.31 4.94 7.42
C THR A 106 -10.91 5.36 7.00
N VAL A 107 -10.77 6.06 5.87
CA VAL A 107 -9.47 6.54 5.37
C VAL A 107 -8.84 7.55 6.36
N ASP A 108 -9.62 8.51 6.83
CA ASP A 108 -9.15 9.54 7.75
C ASP A 108 -8.77 8.95 9.13
N ASP A 109 -9.54 7.99 9.65
CA ASP A 109 -9.28 7.32 10.93
C ASP A 109 -7.99 6.46 10.88
N GLU A 110 -7.79 5.71 9.79
CA GLU A 110 -6.59 4.90 9.63
C GLU A 110 -5.36 5.76 9.34
N LEU A 111 -5.49 6.84 8.57
CA LEU A 111 -4.39 7.80 8.36
C LEU A 111 -3.95 8.41 9.69
N THR A 112 -4.92 8.81 10.52
CA THR A 112 -4.68 9.36 11.85
C THR A 112 -3.99 8.34 12.76
N SER A 113 -4.41 7.08 12.70
CA SER A 113 -3.80 5.98 13.45
C SER A 113 -2.35 5.73 13.05
N VAL A 114 -2.04 5.73 11.74
CA VAL A 114 -0.68 5.57 11.22
C VAL A 114 0.23 6.71 11.67
N ILE A 115 -0.25 7.96 11.60
CA ILE A 115 0.52 9.13 12.04
C ILE A 115 0.80 9.07 13.54
N MET A 116 -0.16 8.60 14.35
CA MET A 116 -0.01 8.44 15.80
C MET A 116 0.76 7.17 16.23
N GLY A 117 1.13 6.29 15.30
CA GLY A 117 1.87 5.06 15.58
C GLY A 117 1.08 3.98 16.32
N ARG A 118 -0.24 3.87 16.05
CA ARG A 118 -1.14 2.89 16.67
C ARG A 118 -1.35 1.61 15.85
#